data_AF-Q385X5-F1
#
_entry.id   AF-Q385X5-F1
#
_cell.length_a   1.000
_cell.length_b   1.000
_cell.length_c   1.000
_cell.angle_alpha   90.00
_cell.angle_beta   90.00
_cell.angle_gamma   90.00
#
_symmetry.space_group_name_H-M   'P 1'
#
loop_
_entity.id
_entity.type
_entity.pdbx_description
1 polymer ?
#
loop_
_entity_poly.entity_id
_entity_poly.type
_entity_poly.pdbx_seq_one_letter_code
_entity_poly.pdbx_strand_id
1 'polypeptide(L)'
;MDRPTKEATSVPSAQEVRLHVDILRGRNYPQTEDDPCACSTYARLILYDSLLKETIGSVYESPLQEGSNTPFYNTSTEYELPPSTEMVVLVVQVVETTRRPEPYIMFYGSCRISTVKSGKNEETVVLIHTDPVTQPEEAEAEVKQVVGDGLPCPNLSFRLHVKRRRPGEVNAEDHSDAVLSSAPVLDGSYPIIPKNSQYVWFNLASDRKWSEAFTNALVSEWRKQAMVSSAEGALPDIGESYAKVQGASRKKEPSKREIYVPTSINTVADIIVTQWNCCRSHEVLSWLRLSGEAFSRGERLCSFSREDVMNFRRKRKEQIYLLQDLAISSLLLVGESELRDTIDHLWIHFAIGVDHDPSRGTALPYEARKRMKEAGFEDADKVALHSSFLNFLVPSLAQDQCDEMVTADLNAAAREPDLANIVNKFASSHAGTLQTSVSEMKFTAALLECVGAMLDTLTEVEVSRALKMFKPCVISAHQRLKSGAKEKLRNAIASYGGQRDKFTYRPGGGIKIDHLDRLGRRKKEIHFR
;
A
#
# COMPACT_ATOMS: atom_id res chain seq x y z
N MET A 1 34.91 -44.89 12.16
CA MET A 1 34.66 -43.68 11.36
C MET A 1 33.37 -43.92 10.60
N ASP A 2 32.23 -43.65 11.23
CA ASP A 2 30.93 -43.80 10.57
C ASP A 2 30.33 -42.42 10.34
N ARG A 3 30.07 -42.14 9.06
CA ARG A 3 29.60 -40.86 8.51
C ARG A 3 28.09 -40.70 8.69
N PRO A 4 27.60 -39.45 8.71
CA PRO A 4 26.34 -39.08 9.35
C PRO A 4 25.11 -39.27 8.45
N THR A 5 24.00 -39.58 9.11
CA THR A 5 22.64 -39.64 8.57
C THR A 5 22.11 -38.26 8.25
N LYS A 6 21.56 -38.14 7.04
CA LYS A 6 20.92 -36.95 6.46
C LYS A 6 19.79 -36.42 7.36
N GLU A 7 19.86 -35.14 7.69
CA GLU A 7 18.76 -34.36 8.23
C GLU A 7 17.62 -34.24 7.21
N ALA A 8 16.40 -34.40 7.73
CA ALA A 8 15.15 -34.37 7.00
C ALA A 8 14.90 -32.99 6.37
N THR A 9 14.61 -33.01 5.07
CA THR A 9 14.08 -31.88 4.30
C THR A 9 12.82 -31.32 4.96
N SER A 10 12.85 -30.03 5.26
CA SER A 10 11.70 -29.25 5.73
C SER A 10 10.55 -29.35 4.73
N VAL A 11 9.37 -29.66 5.26
CA VAL A 11 8.10 -29.66 4.51
C VAL A 11 7.82 -28.22 4.06
N PRO A 12 7.56 -27.95 2.77
CA PRO A 12 7.26 -26.61 2.29
C PRO A 12 6.01 -26.06 2.98
N SER A 13 6.12 -24.85 3.53
CA SER A 13 5.05 -24.17 4.26
C SER A 13 3.84 -23.91 3.35
N ALA A 14 2.65 -24.16 3.92
CA ALA A 14 1.35 -24.10 3.25
C ALA A 14 1.08 -22.74 2.56
N GLN A 15 0.76 -22.77 1.26
CA GLN A 15 0.24 -21.61 0.51
C GLN A 15 -1.21 -21.34 0.91
N GLU A 16 -1.52 -20.11 1.34
CA GLU A 16 -2.89 -19.71 1.64
C GLU A 16 -3.64 -19.41 0.33
N VAL A 17 -4.79 -20.04 0.09
CA VAL A 17 -5.59 -19.80 -1.11
C VAL A 17 -6.87 -19.08 -0.70
N ARG A 18 -7.20 -17.97 -1.36
CA ARG A 18 -8.43 -17.20 -1.11
C ARG A 18 -9.28 -17.10 -2.37
N LEU A 19 -10.59 -17.25 -2.21
CA LEU A 19 -11.58 -17.05 -3.26
C LEU A 19 -12.45 -15.85 -2.90
N HIS A 20 -12.36 -14.80 -3.71
CA HIS A 20 -13.25 -13.63 -3.61
C HIS A 20 -14.40 -13.76 -4.60
N VAL A 21 -15.63 -13.56 -4.13
CA VAL A 21 -16.87 -13.73 -4.90
C VAL A 21 -17.68 -12.43 -4.84
N ASP A 22 -17.79 -11.74 -5.98
CA ASP A 22 -18.73 -10.64 -6.16
C ASP A 22 -20.06 -11.19 -6.68
N ILE A 23 -21.15 -10.92 -5.95
CA ILE A 23 -22.51 -11.13 -6.42
C ILE A 23 -22.94 -9.89 -7.20
N LEU A 24 -23.09 -10.03 -8.51
CA LEU A 24 -23.43 -8.90 -9.36
C LEU A 24 -24.95 -8.74 -9.42
N ARG A 25 -25.61 -9.46 -10.33
CA ARG A 25 -27.03 -9.24 -10.64
C ARG A 25 -27.76 -10.50 -11.02
N GLY A 26 -29.01 -10.60 -10.57
CA GLY A 26 -29.97 -11.58 -11.06
C GLY A 26 -30.69 -11.06 -12.31
N ARG A 27 -31.11 -11.97 -13.18
CA ARG A 27 -31.92 -11.67 -14.36
C ARG A 27 -33.01 -12.72 -14.55
N ASN A 28 -34.08 -12.30 -15.22
CA ASN A 28 -35.23 -13.15 -15.59
C ASN A 28 -35.87 -13.85 -14.38
N TYR A 29 -35.93 -13.21 -13.21
CA TYR A 29 -36.70 -13.77 -12.11
C TYR A 29 -38.19 -13.72 -12.48
N PRO A 30 -38.95 -14.79 -12.22
CA PRO A 30 -40.29 -14.97 -12.76
C PRO A 30 -41.27 -13.98 -12.12
N GLN A 31 -42.12 -13.42 -12.98
CA GLN A 31 -43.33 -12.71 -12.61
C GLN A 31 -44.49 -13.54 -13.16
N THR A 32 -45.32 -14.09 -12.29
CA THR A 32 -46.48 -14.90 -12.69
C THR A 32 -47.70 -14.00 -12.85
N GLU A 33 -48.66 -14.38 -13.70
CA GLU A 33 -49.93 -13.63 -13.78
C GLU A 33 -50.67 -13.62 -12.43
N ASP A 34 -50.53 -14.72 -11.66
CA ASP A 34 -51.11 -14.87 -10.32
C ASP A 34 -50.42 -13.99 -9.26
N ASP A 35 -49.22 -13.46 -9.54
CA ASP A 35 -48.50 -12.56 -8.64
C ASP A 35 -47.72 -11.49 -9.43
N PRO A 36 -48.37 -10.35 -9.74
CA PRO A 36 -47.78 -9.32 -10.58
C PRO A 36 -46.73 -8.49 -9.84
N CYS A 37 -46.50 -8.71 -8.55
CA CYS A 37 -45.52 -7.94 -7.79
C CYS A 37 -44.10 -8.48 -8.03
N ALA A 38 -43.14 -7.56 -8.14
CA ALA A 38 -41.74 -7.96 -8.21
C ALA A 38 -41.28 -8.54 -6.87
N CYS A 39 -40.41 -9.55 -6.92
CA CYS A 39 -39.99 -10.29 -5.74
C CYS A 39 -38.98 -9.50 -4.90
N SER A 40 -39.00 -9.66 -3.58
CA SER A 40 -37.88 -9.26 -2.73
C SER A 40 -37.00 -10.48 -2.45
N THR A 41 -35.73 -10.40 -2.82
CA THR A 41 -34.82 -11.55 -2.74
C THR A 41 -33.47 -11.20 -2.15
N TYR A 42 -32.84 -12.18 -1.51
CA TYR A 42 -31.42 -12.17 -1.17
C TYR A 42 -30.73 -13.43 -1.69
N ALA A 43 -29.45 -13.34 -2.01
CA ALA A 43 -28.63 -14.45 -2.44
C ALA A 43 -27.86 -15.01 -1.24
N ARG A 44 -28.02 -16.31 -0.99
CA ARG A 44 -27.22 -17.07 -0.03
C ARG A 44 -26.19 -17.91 -0.78
N LEU A 45 -24.91 -17.75 -0.40
CA LEU A 45 -23.79 -18.47 -0.98
C LEU A 45 -23.25 -19.51 0.00
N ILE A 46 -23.06 -20.72 -0.50
CA ILE A 46 -22.50 -21.84 0.26
C ILE A 46 -21.38 -22.44 -0.59
N LEU A 47 -20.16 -22.41 -0.07
CA LEU A 47 -19.01 -22.99 -0.75
C LEU A 47 -18.79 -24.42 -0.23
N TYR A 48 -18.67 -25.37 -1.15
CA TYR A 48 -18.42 -26.77 -0.85
C TYR A 48 -17.08 -27.22 -1.43
N ASP A 49 -16.56 -28.32 -0.89
CA ASP A 49 -15.53 -29.11 -1.53
C ASP A 49 -15.97 -29.65 -2.90
N SER A 50 -15.03 -30.21 -3.67
CA SER A 50 -15.31 -30.71 -5.02
C SER A 50 -16.33 -31.85 -5.08
N LEU A 51 -16.60 -32.50 -3.95
CA LEU A 51 -17.53 -33.63 -3.82
C LEU A 51 -18.90 -33.24 -3.23
N LEU A 52 -19.15 -31.97 -2.93
CA LEU A 52 -20.40 -31.48 -2.30
C LEU A 52 -20.70 -32.13 -0.94
N LYS A 53 -19.66 -32.55 -0.19
CA LYS A 53 -19.80 -33.22 1.11
C LYS A 53 -19.58 -32.30 2.30
N GLU A 54 -18.59 -31.42 2.21
CA GLU A 54 -18.19 -30.54 3.30
C GLU A 54 -18.22 -29.07 2.86
N THR A 55 -18.71 -28.20 3.73
CA THR A 55 -18.73 -26.75 3.49
C THR A 55 -17.38 -26.12 3.84
N ILE A 56 -16.88 -25.27 2.95
CA ILE A 56 -15.65 -24.51 3.12
C ILE A 56 -16.01 -23.11 3.63
N GLY A 57 -15.92 -22.92 4.94
CA GLY A 57 -16.18 -21.64 5.61
C GLY A 57 -17.66 -21.38 5.91
N SER A 58 -17.95 -20.15 6.35
CA SER A 58 -19.29 -19.73 6.75
C SER A 58 -20.18 -19.41 5.55
N VAL A 59 -21.47 -19.71 5.68
CA VAL A 59 -22.50 -19.28 4.72
C VAL A 59 -22.53 -17.75 4.66
N TYR A 60 -22.61 -17.22 3.43
CA TYR A 60 -22.73 -15.77 3.21
C TYR A 60 -24.13 -15.43 2.72
N GLU A 61 -24.72 -14.37 3.25
CA GLU A 61 -26.02 -13.85 2.80
C GLU A 61 -25.86 -12.40 2.33
N SER A 62 -26.35 -12.12 1.12
CA SER A 62 -26.38 -10.75 0.60
C SER A 62 -27.40 -9.90 1.36
N PRO A 63 -27.29 -8.56 1.30
CA PRO A 63 -28.40 -7.69 1.63
C PRO A 63 -29.65 -8.02 0.81
N LEU A 64 -30.82 -7.83 1.41
CA LEU A 64 -32.11 -7.97 0.73
C LEU A 64 -32.26 -6.92 -0.36
N GLN A 65 -32.65 -7.36 -1.55
CA GLN A 65 -33.05 -6.48 -2.66
C GLN A 65 -34.57 -6.51 -2.77
N GLU A 66 -35.21 -5.38 -2.49
CA GLU A 66 -36.66 -5.30 -2.45
C GLU A 66 -37.26 -5.04 -3.84
N GLY A 67 -38.36 -5.75 -4.15
CA GLY A 67 -39.25 -5.42 -5.27
C GLY A 67 -38.59 -5.37 -6.65
N SER A 68 -37.73 -6.33 -7.00
CA SER A 68 -37.02 -6.33 -8.29
C SER A 68 -36.88 -7.72 -8.91
N ASN A 69 -37.33 -7.87 -10.17
CA ASN A 69 -37.11 -9.08 -10.98
C ASN A 69 -35.70 -9.13 -11.62
N THR A 70 -34.91 -8.06 -11.43
CA THR A 70 -33.51 -7.97 -11.83
C THR A 70 -32.68 -7.39 -10.69
N PRO A 71 -32.55 -8.11 -9.56
CA PRO A 71 -31.88 -7.57 -8.38
C PRO A 71 -30.41 -7.29 -8.67
N PHE A 72 -29.92 -6.14 -8.20
CA PHE A 72 -28.52 -5.73 -8.31
C PHE A 72 -27.89 -5.75 -6.92
N TYR A 73 -27.43 -6.93 -6.50
CA TYR A 73 -26.89 -7.14 -5.15
C TYR A 73 -25.62 -6.34 -4.90
N ASN A 74 -24.70 -6.35 -5.87
CA ASN A 74 -23.43 -5.61 -5.85
C ASN A 74 -22.70 -5.69 -4.49
N THR A 75 -22.52 -6.92 -4.04
CA THR A 75 -21.90 -7.24 -2.74
C THR A 75 -20.86 -8.33 -2.93
N SER A 76 -19.92 -8.46 -1.99
CA SER A 76 -18.78 -9.35 -2.12
C SER A 76 -18.48 -10.12 -0.84
N THR A 77 -17.97 -11.34 -0.96
CA THR A 77 -17.47 -12.13 0.16
C THR A 77 -16.12 -12.78 -0.16
N GLU A 78 -15.36 -13.18 0.85
CA GLU A 78 -14.10 -13.91 0.71
C GLU A 78 -14.14 -15.23 1.48
N TYR A 79 -13.64 -16.31 0.85
CA TYR A 79 -13.46 -17.63 1.44
C TYR A 79 -11.98 -17.98 1.52
N GLU A 80 -11.54 -18.49 2.66
CA GLU A 80 -10.22 -19.10 2.84
C GLU A 80 -10.30 -20.59 2.50
N LEU A 81 -9.46 -21.04 1.56
CA LEU A 81 -9.45 -22.41 1.06
C LEU A 81 -8.22 -23.16 1.59
N PRO A 82 -8.35 -24.46 1.90
CA PRO A 82 -7.21 -25.29 2.23
C PRO A 82 -6.18 -25.30 1.08
N PRO A 83 -4.85 -25.30 1.36
CA PRO A 83 -3.79 -25.16 0.36
C PRO A 83 -3.83 -26.17 -0.79
N SER A 84 -4.26 -27.40 -0.49
CA SER A 84 -4.35 -28.53 -1.42
C SER A 84 -5.66 -28.56 -2.24
N THR A 85 -6.53 -27.57 -2.06
CA THR A 85 -7.82 -27.53 -2.77
C THR A 85 -7.59 -27.08 -4.22
N GLU A 86 -7.92 -27.94 -5.18
CA GLU A 86 -7.79 -27.68 -6.63
C GLU A 86 -9.11 -27.26 -7.30
N MET A 87 -10.23 -27.65 -6.71
CA MET A 87 -11.57 -27.34 -7.18
C MET A 87 -12.51 -27.19 -5.98
N VAL A 88 -13.43 -26.23 -6.08
CA VAL A 88 -14.54 -26.03 -5.15
C VAL A 88 -15.84 -25.87 -5.92
N VAL A 89 -16.97 -26.11 -5.27
CA VAL A 89 -18.30 -25.89 -5.85
C VAL A 89 -19.01 -24.77 -5.09
N LEU A 90 -19.31 -23.68 -5.78
CA LEU A 90 -20.13 -22.61 -5.23
C LEU A 90 -21.59 -22.94 -5.50
N VAL A 91 -22.34 -23.18 -4.43
CA VAL A 91 -23.80 -23.36 -4.46
C VAL A 91 -24.46 -22.06 -4.05
N VAL A 92 -25.50 -21.68 -4.79
CA VAL A 92 -26.25 -20.45 -4.59
C VAL A 92 -27.69 -20.78 -4.36
N GLN A 93 -28.28 -20.15 -3.35
CA GLN A 93 -29.72 -20.18 -3.09
C GLN A 93 -30.25 -18.75 -3.22
N VAL A 94 -31.25 -18.55 -4.08
CA VAL A 94 -32.00 -17.28 -4.12
C VAL A 94 -33.20 -17.44 -3.21
N VAL A 95 -33.19 -16.73 -2.10
CA VAL A 95 -34.25 -16.77 -1.09
C VAL A 95 -35.20 -15.61 -1.33
N GLU A 96 -36.49 -15.90 -1.34
CA GLU A 96 -37.56 -14.93 -1.57
C GLU A 96 -38.37 -14.73 -0.28
N THR A 97 -38.71 -13.48 0.02
CA THR A 97 -39.25 -13.10 1.34
C THR A 97 -40.65 -12.49 1.31
N THR A 98 -41.28 -12.39 0.14
CA THR A 98 -42.50 -11.59 -0.06
C THR A 98 -43.77 -12.41 -0.27
N ARG A 99 -43.71 -13.51 -1.03
CA ARG A 99 -44.88 -14.27 -1.50
C ARG A 99 -45.35 -15.35 -0.54
N ARG A 100 -44.52 -15.72 0.43
CA ARG A 100 -44.85 -16.67 1.50
C ARG A 100 -44.62 -16.04 2.87
N PRO A 101 -45.36 -16.46 3.92
CA PRO A 101 -45.16 -15.97 5.28
C PRO A 101 -43.73 -16.19 5.81
N GLU A 102 -43.10 -17.28 5.39
CA GLU A 102 -41.71 -17.61 5.73
C GLU A 102 -40.83 -17.53 4.49
N PRO A 103 -39.59 -17.01 4.61
CA PRO A 103 -38.62 -17.02 3.52
C PRO A 103 -38.39 -18.43 2.98
N TYR A 104 -38.39 -18.58 1.67
CA TYR A 104 -38.18 -19.88 1.01
C TYR A 104 -37.20 -19.75 -0.16
N ILE A 105 -36.53 -20.85 -0.48
CA ILE A 105 -35.61 -20.89 -1.61
C ILE A 105 -36.43 -20.98 -2.89
N MET A 106 -36.35 -19.94 -3.71
CA MET A 106 -37.02 -19.87 -5.00
C MET A 106 -36.20 -20.58 -6.07
N PHE A 107 -34.88 -20.43 -6.03
CA PHE A 107 -33.96 -21.05 -6.98
C PHE A 107 -32.66 -21.51 -6.34
N TYR A 108 -32.07 -22.51 -6.97
CA TYR A 108 -30.73 -23.00 -6.72
C TYR A 108 -29.85 -22.75 -7.94
N GLY A 109 -28.54 -22.72 -7.74
CA GLY A 109 -27.56 -22.71 -8.81
C GLY A 109 -26.24 -23.26 -8.30
N SER A 110 -25.43 -23.82 -9.20
CA SER A 110 -24.08 -24.25 -8.82
C SER A 110 -23.06 -23.93 -9.91
N CYS A 111 -21.83 -23.66 -9.48
CA CYS A 111 -20.70 -23.40 -10.36
C CYS A 111 -19.45 -24.09 -9.80
N ARG A 112 -18.74 -24.86 -10.65
CA ARG A 112 -17.44 -25.43 -10.31
C ARG A 112 -16.35 -24.41 -10.58
N ILE A 113 -15.53 -24.14 -9.58
CA ILE A 113 -14.45 -23.15 -9.64
C ILE A 113 -13.12 -23.88 -9.52
N SER A 114 -12.32 -23.82 -10.58
CA SER A 114 -10.92 -24.27 -10.50
C SER A 114 -10.11 -23.24 -9.72
N THR A 115 -9.43 -23.69 -8.66
CA THR A 115 -8.58 -22.84 -7.83
C THR A 115 -7.10 -22.96 -8.22
N VAL A 116 -6.78 -23.83 -9.18
CA VAL A 116 -5.40 -24.19 -9.59
C VAL A 116 -4.58 -22.97 -10.04
N LYS A 117 -5.21 -22.03 -10.76
CA LYS A 117 -4.56 -20.81 -11.25
C LYS A 117 -5.17 -19.57 -10.59
N SER A 118 -4.32 -18.62 -10.21
CA SER A 118 -4.77 -17.28 -9.83
C SER A 118 -5.37 -16.58 -11.06
N GLY A 119 -6.45 -15.81 -10.88
CA GLY A 119 -7.10 -15.13 -11.99
C GLY A 119 -8.49 -14.60 -11.66
N LYS A 120 -8.98 -13.71 -12.52
CA LYS A 120 -10.34 -13.13 -12.46
C LYS A 120 -11.19 -13.72 -13.57
N ASN A 121 -12.34 -14.28 -13.20
CA ASN A 121 -13.33 -14.80 -14.13
C ASN A 121 -14.70 -14.15 -13.86
N GLU A 122 -15.47 -13.91 -14.91
CA GLU A 122 -16.88 -13.54 -14.77
C GLU A 122 -17.70 -14.75 -15.17
N GLU A 123 -18.54 -15.23 -14.26
CA GLU A 123 -19.36 -16.43 -14.44
C GLU A 123 -20.83 -16.04 -14.42
N THR A 124 -21.66 -16.73 -15.20
CA THR A 124 -23.12 -16.61 -15.11
C THR A 124 -23.70 -17.98 -14.82
N VAL A 125 -24.33 -18.10 -13.65
CA VAL A 125 -24.92 -19.34 -13.17
C VAL A 125 -26.39 -19.36 -13.55
N VAL A 126 -26.79 -20.40 -14.28
CA VAL A 126 -28.21 -20.69 -14.54
C VAL A 126 -28.84 -21.12 -13.23
N LEU A 127 -29.99 -20.53 -12.93
CA LEU A 127 -30.76 -20.82 -11.73
C LEU A 127 -31.87 -21.83 -12.08
N ILE A 128 -32.00 -22.86 -11.26
CA ILE A 128 -32.86 -24.03 -11.41
C ILE A 128 -33.71 -24.24 -10.15
N HIS A 129 -34.71 -25.10 -10.21
CA HIS A 129 -35.55 -25.45 -9.06
C HIS A 129 -35.01 -26.62 -8.25
N THR A 130 -34.21 -27.50 -8.86
CA THR A 130 -33.63 -28.66 -8.20
C THR A 130 -32.39 -28.30 -7.38
N ASP A 131 -32.31 -28.79 -6.14
CA ASP A 131 -31.13 -28.58 -5.29
C ASP A 131 -29.94 -29.44 -5.78
N PRO A 132 -28.83 -28.82 -6.25
CA PRO A 132 -27.68 -29.54 -6.77
C PRO A 132 -26.92 -30.35 -5.71
N VAL A 133 -27.15 -30.09 -4.42
CA VAL A 133 -26.50 -30.83 -3.32
C VAL A 133 -27.22 -32.16 -3.06
N THR A 134 -28.55 -32.16 -3.03
CA THR A 134 -29.33 -33.36 -2.74
C THR A 134 -29.59 -34.22 -3.98
N GLN A 135 -29.72 -33.60 -5.15
CA GLN A 135 -30.08 -34.27 -6.41
C GLN A 135 -29.19 -33.78 -7.57
N PRO A 136 -27.88 -34.12 -7.57
CA PRO A 136 -26.92 -33.57 -8.53
C PRO A 136 -27.20 -33.95 -9.99
N GLU A 137 -27.65 -35.19 -10.25
CA GLU A 137 -27.93 -35.67 -11.61
C GLU A 137 -29.17 -34.99 -12.21
N GLU A 138 -30.22 -34.82 -11.41
CA GLU A 138 -31.46 -34.14 -11.81
C GLU A 138 -31.23 -32.64 -12.03
N ALA A 139 -30.46 -32.01 -11.14
CA ALA A 139 -30.03 -30.62 -11.29
C ALA A 139 -29.21 -30.41 -12.58
N GLU A 140 -28.27 -31.30 -12.89
CA GLU A 140 -27.48 -31.21 -14.14
C GLU A 140 -28.35 -31.42 -15.39
N ALA A 141 -29.34 -32.31 -15.32
CA ALA A 141 -30.32 -32.52 -16.38
C ALA A 141 -31.21 -31.27 -16.59
N GLU A 142 -31.70 -30.66 -15.51
CA GLU A 142 -32.48 -29.42 -15.56
C GLU A 142 -31.68 -28.27 -16.19
N VAL A 143 -30.42 -28.08 -15.78
CA VAL A 143 -29.53 -27.06 -16.39
C VAL A 143 -29.38 -27.30 -17.89
N LYS A 144 -29.12 -28.55 -18.31
CA LYS A 144 -28.95 -28.89 -19.74
C LYS A 144 -30.23 -28.66 -20.53
N GLN A 145 -31.39 -28.97 -19.96
CA GLN A 145 -32.69 -28.73 -20.58
C GLN A 145 -32.93 -27.22 -20.76
N VAL A 146 -32.79 -26.44 -19.68
CA VAL A 146 -33.01 -25.00 -19.67
C VAL A 146 -32.07 -24.27 -20.65
N VAL A 147 -30.80 -24.68 -20.71
CA VAL A 147 -29.82 -24.13 -21.67
C VAL A 147 -30.12 -24.59 -23.10
N GLY A 148 -30.55 -25.83 -23.29
CA GLY A 148 -30.86 -26.41 -24.60
C GLY A 148 -32.09 -25.79 -25.28
N ASP A 149 -33.09 -25.38 -24.51
CA ASP A 149 -34.34 -24.80 -25.02
C ASP A 149 -34.15 -23.37 -25.56
N GLY A 150 -33.04 -22.70 -25.23
CA GLY A 150 -32.70 -21.35 -25.71
C GLY A 150 -33.64 -20.24 -25.22
N LEU A 151 -34.57 -20.57 -24.31
CA LEU A 151 -35.50 -19.63 -23.71
C LEU A 151 -34.83 -18.75 -22.63
N PRO A 152 -35.33 -17.53 -22.36
CA PRO A 152 -34.84 -16.72 -21.26
C PRO A 152 -35.03 -17.44 -19.92
N CYS A 153 -33.93 -17.83 -19.29
CA CYS A 153 -33.94 -18.51 -17.99
C CYS A 153 -33.44 -17.61 -16.86
N PRO A 154 -33.89 -17.83 -15.61
CA PRO A 154 -33.36 -17.15 -14.45
C PRO A 154 -31.85 -17.42 -14.33
N ASN A 155 -31.06 -16.37 -14.12
CA ASN A 155 -29.61 -16.50 -13.95
C ASN A 155 -29.05 -15.46 -12.99
N LEU A 156 -27.86 -15.74 -12.46
CA LEU A 156 -27.13 -14.85 -11.55
C LEU A 156 -25.67 -14.74 -12.00
N SER A 157 -25.22 -13.51 -12.22
CA SER A 157 -23.84 -13.23 -12.61
C SER A 157 -22.96 -13.01 -11.39
N PHE A 158 -21.76 -13.58 -11.44
CA PHE A 158 -20.70 -13.47 -10.44
C PHE A 158 -19.42 -12.97 -11.06
N ARG A 159 -18.60 -12.28 -10.27
CA ARG A 159 -17.18 -12.16 -10.56
C ARG A 159 -16.39 -12.93 -9.52
N LEU A 160 -15.56 -13.84 -9.97
CA LEU A 160 -14.74 -14.70 -9.15
C LEU A 160 -13.28 -14.27 -9.28
N HIS A 161 -12.58 -14.19 -8.15
CA HIS A 161 -11.16 -13.93 -8.13
C HIS A 161 -10.44 -14.90 -7.20
N VAL A 162 -9.67 -15.81 -7.80
CA VAL A 162 -8.83 -16.74 -7.06
C VAL A 162 -7.48 -16.08 -6.82
N LYS A 163 -7.12 -15.91 -5.54
CA LYS A 163 -5.82 -15.41 -5.08
C LYS A 163 -5.08 -16.58 -4.41
N ARG A 164 -4.03 -17.12 -5.03
CA ARG A 164 -3.09 -18.02 -4.34
C ARG A 164 -1.96 -17.18 -3.74
N ARG A 165 -1.89 -17.08 -2.42
CA ARG A 165 -0.78 -16.40 -1.74
C ARG A 165 0.38 -17.36 -1.60
N ARG A 166 1.55 -16.95 -2.10
CA ARG A 166 2.80 -17.56 -1.62
C ARG A 166 2.99 -17.19 -0.15
N PRO A 167 3.50 -18.08 0.72
CA PRO A 167 3.97 -17.65 2.03
C PRO A 167 4.98 -16.50 1.81
N GLY A 168 4.59 -15.28 2.20
CA GLY A 168 5.32 -14.03 1.92
C GLY A 168 4.47 -12.92 1.28
N GLU A 169 3.37 -13.24 0.60
CA GLU A 169 2.45 -12.23 0.02
C GLU A 169 1.45 -11.74 1.07
N VAL A 170 1.95 -10.93 2.01
CA VAL A 170 1.13 -10.18 2.97
C VAL A 170 0.38 -9.09 2.18
N ASN A 171 -0.96 -9.14 2.10
CA ASN A 171 -1.81 -7.99 1.74
C ASN A 171 -1.80 -6.95 2.88
N ALA A 172 -0.61 -6.53 3.29
CA ALA A 172 -0.51 -5.23 3.87
C ALA A 172 -0.82 -4.26 2.70
N GLU A 173 -1.57 -3.17 2.96
CA GLU A 173 -1.75 -2.11 1.97
C GLU A 173 -0.45 -1.95 1.17
N ASP A 174 -0.47 -1.81 -0.15
CA ASP A 174 0.79 -1.87 -0.95
C ASP A 174 1.89 -0.89 -0.47
N HIS A 175 1.48 0.10 0.33
CA HIS A 175 2.31 1.14 0.96
C HIS A 175 2.38 1.03 2.51
N SER A 176 1.93 -0.06 3.13
CA SER A 176 1.97 -0.23 4.59
C SER A 176 3.41 -0.19 5.10
N ASP A 177 3.65 0.46 6.23
CA ASP A 177 4.97 0.36 6.85
C ASP A 177 5.19 -1.05 7.45
N ALA A 178 6.43 -1.43 7.69
CA ALA A 178 6.75 -2.63 8.44
C ALA A 178 6.28 -2.48 9.89
N VAL A 179 5.54 -3.46 10.43
CA VAL A 179 5.14 -3.48 11.84
C VAL A 179 6.16 -4.30 12.64
N LEU A 180 6.66 -3.75 13.75
CA LEU A 180 7.50 -4.50 14.69
C LEU A 180 6.62 -5.27 15.66
N SER A 181 6.87 -6.57 15.82
CA SER A 181 6.13 -7.42 16.77
C SER A 181 6.44 -7.07 18.23
N SER A 182 7.62 -6.51 18.49
CA SER A 182 8.10 -6.14 19.82
C SER A 182 9.17 -5.06 19.72
N ALA A 183 9.38 -4.32 20.81
CA ALA A 183 10.51 -3.40 20.93
C ALA A 183 11.85 -4.18 20.83
N PRO A 184 12.73 -3.86 19.87
CA PRO A 184 14.05 -4.49 19.80
C PRO A 184 14.91 -4.04 20.98
N VAL A 185 15.81 -4.92 21.42
CA VAL A 185 16.76 -4.69 22.51
C VAL A 185 18.16 -5.01 22.00
N LEU A 186 19.14 -4.17 22.35
CA LEU A 186 20.54 -4.40 22.01
C LEU A 186 21.15 -5.45 22.94
N ASP A 187 20.88 -6.72 22.67
CA ASP A 187 21.33 -7.89 23.45
C ASP A 187 22.65 -8.52 22.94
N GLY A 188 23.30 -7.86 21.96
CA GLY A 188 24.49 -8.37 21.27
C GLY A 188 24.21 -9.17 19.99
N SER A 189 22.94 -9.49 19.69
CA SER A 189 22.56 -10.10 18.41
C SER A 189 22.62 -9.13 17.23
N TYR A 190 22.40 -7.84 17.49
CA TYR A 190 22.50 -6.79 16.49
C TYR A 190 23.95 -6.37 16.24
N PRO A 191 24.45 -6.42 15.01
CA PRO A 191 25.75 -5.85 14.70
C PRO A 191 25.66 -4.32 14.83
N ILE A 192 26.63 -3.71 15.52
CA ILE A 192 26.73 -2.25 15.66
C ILE A 192 26.87 -1.58 14.28
N ILE A 193 27.58 -2.23 13.36
CA ILE A 193 27.71 -1.84 11.95
C ILE A 193 27.33 -3.06 11.11
N PRO A 194 26.31 -3.01 10.23
CA PRO A 194 25.98 -4.09 9.33
C PRO A 194 27.17 -4.50 8.46
N LYS A 195 27.29 -5.80 8.20
CA LYS A 195 28.30 -6.32 7.28
C LYS A 195 28.14 -5.66 5.90
N ASN A 196 29.25 -5.28 5.29
CA ASN A 196 29.29 -4.61 3.98
C ASN A 196 28.52 -3.28 3.94
N SER A 197 28.42 -2.55 5.07
CA SER A 197 27.90 -1.18 5.09
C SER A 197 28.59 -0.31 4.05
N GLN A 198 27.80 0.46 3.31
CA GLN A 198 28.25 1.32 2.22
C GLN A 198 28.29 2.81 2.59
N TYR A 199 27.85 3.19 3.80
CA TYR A 199 27.77 4.59 4.26
C TYR A 199 27.10 5.54 3.26
N VAL A 200 26.08 5.06 2.54
CA VAL A 200 25.39 5.82 1.48
C VAL A 200 24.84 7.15 1.99
N TRP A 201 24.37 7.19 3.24
CA TRP A 201 23.90 8.42 3.89
C TRP A 201 24.96 9.52 3.90
N PHE A 202 26.23 9.16 4.10
CA PHE A 202 27.35 10.10 4.12
C PHE A 202 27.58 10.65 2.72
N ASN A 203 27.60 9.79 1.70
CA ASN A 203 27.77 10.21 0.31
C ASN A 203 26.61 11.11 -0.17
N LEU A 204 25.37 10.76 0.14
CA LEU A 204 24.20 11.57 -0.20
C LEU A 204 24.27 12.98 0.43
N ALA A 205 24.75 13.09 1.67
CA ALA A 205 24.76 14.34 2.41
C ALA A 205 26.04 15.19 2.23
N SER A 206 27.20 14.59 1.93
CA SER A 206 28.48 15.31 1.80
C SER A 206 29.14 15.25 0.42
N ASP A 207 28.94 14.18 -0.35
CA ASP A 207 29.59 14.00 -1.64
C ASP A 207 28.64 14.36 -2.77
N ARG A 208 28.68 15.63 -3.14
CA ARG A 208 27.89 16.17 -4.26
C ARG A 208 28.20 15.43 -5.59
N LYS A 209 29.46 15.04 -5.83
CA LYS A 209 29.83 14.36 -7.08
C LYS A 209 29.27 12.96 -7.12
N TRP A 210 29.36 12.22 -6.02
CA TRP A 210 28.76 10.90 -5.89
C TRP A 210 27.24 10.99 -6.03
N SER A 211 26.60 11.95 -5.37
CA SER A 211 25.14 12.15 -5.45
C SER A 211 24.68 12.48 -6.87
N GLU A 212 25.38 13.37 -7.57
CA GLU A 212 25.13 13.66 -8.99
C GLU A 212 25.36 12.43 -9.89
N ALA A 213 26.40 11.62 -9.63
CA ALA A 213 26.65 10.39 -10.39
C ALA A 213 25.56 9.33 -10.15
N PHE A 214 25.15 9.14 -8.89
CA PHE A 214 24.10 8.22 -8.49
C PHE A 214 22.75 8.59 -9.12
N THR A 215 22.33 9.86 -8.98
CA THR A 215 21.06 10.34 -9.54
C THR A 215 21.02 10.21 -11.07
N ASN A 216 22.11 10.56 -11.77
CA ASN A 216 22.22 10.39 -13.21
C ASN A 216 22.19 8.92 -13.64
N ALA A 217 22.90 8.05 -12.92
CA ALA A 217 22.90 6.61 -13.18
C ALA A 217 21.51 6.01 -12.99
N LEU A 218 20.82 6.37 -11.91
CA LEU A 218 19.48 5.90 -11.60
C LEU A 218 18.46 6.32 -12.67
N VAL A 219 18.48 7.59 -13.09
CA VAL A 219 17.64 8.10 -14.20
C VAL A 219 17.97 7.40 -15.51
N SER A 220 19.25 7.24 -15.83
CA SER A 220 19.69 6.55 -17.06
C SER A 220 19.22 5.11 -17.12
N GLU A 221 19.29 4.39 -16.00
CA GLU A 221 18.91 2.98 -15.94
C GLU A 221 17.39 2.80 -16.12
N TRP A 222 16.58 3.56 -15.38
CA TRP A 222 15.13 3.47 -15.48
C TRP A 222 14.60 3.96 -16.83
N ARG A 223 15.25 4.95 -17.46
CA ARG A 223 14.96 5.33 -18.86
C ARG A 223 15.12 4.15 -19.82
N LYS A 224 16.17 3.35 -19.68
CA LYS A 224 16.40 2.17 -20.53
C LYS A 224 15.33 1.10 -20.30
N GLN A 225 14.98 0.83 -19.04
CA GLN A 225 13.95 -0.16 -18.71
C GLN A 225 12.58 0.22 -19.29
N ALA A 226 12.20 1.50 -19.20
CA ALA A 226 10.95 2.00 -19.79
C ALA A 226 10.89 1.83 -21.32
N MET A 227 12.04 1.95 -22.02
CA MET A 227 12.14 1.70 -23.45
C MET A 227 11.98 0.21 -23.80
N VAL A 228 12.54 -0.71 -22.99
CA VAL A 228 12.42 -2.16 -23.22
C VAL A 228 10.99 -2.64 -23.02
N SER A 229 10.28 -2.17 -21.99
CA SER A 229 8.85 -2.48 -21.78
C SER A 229 7.94 -1.97 -22.91
N SER A 230 8.37 -0.94 -23.64
CA SER A 230 7.64 -0.44 -24.82
C SER A 230 8.00 -1.20 -26.11
N ALA A 231 9.18 -1.83 -26.16
CA ALA A 231 9.68 -2.53 -27.35
C ALA A 231 9.19 -3.99 -27.45
N GLU A 232 8.85 -4.66 -26.35
CA GLU A 232 8.28 -6.03 -26.38
C GLU A 232 6.87 -6.09 -27.00
N GLY A 233 6.24 -4.95 -27.30
CA GLY A 233 5.04 -4.86 -28.13
C GLY A 233 5.31 -4.81 -29.64
N ALA A 234 6.57 -4.75 -30.08
CA ALA A 234 6.94 -4.65 -31.49
C ALA A 234 7.74 -5.90 -31.91
N LEU A 235 7.02 -6.99 -32.19
CA LEU A 235 7.59 -8.14 -32.90
C LEU A 235 8.20 -7.67 -34.23
N PRO A 236 9.43 -8.09 -34.57
CA PRO A 236 10.07 -7.71 -35.82
C PRO A 236 9.37 -8.38 -37.01
N ASP A 237 9.12 -7.54 -38.00
CA ASP A 237 8.56 -7.82 -39.31
C ASP A 237 9.47 -8.79 -40.08
N ILE A 238 9.29 -10.10 -39.89
CA ILE A 238 9.84 -11.14 -40.76
C ILE A 238 8.69 -11.55 -41.66
N GLY A 239 8.69 -10.97 -42.86
CA GLY A 239 7.63 -11.07 -43.83
C GLY A 239 7.37 -12.51 -44.26
N GLU A 240 6.08 -12.87 -44.29
CA GLU A 240 5.55 -13.77 -45.30
C GLU A 240 4.19 -13.26 -45.76
N SER A 241 4.13 -13.08 -47.07
CA SER A 241 3.04 -12.53 -47.86
C SER A 241 1.79 -13.40 -47.77
N TYR A 242 0.66 -12.84 -47.32
CA TYR A 242 -0.65 -13.15 -47.90
C TYR A 242 -1.52 -11.91 -48.12
N ALA A 243 -1.99 -11.87 -49.36
CA ALA A 243 -2.75 -10.86 -50.08
C ALA A 243 -3.95 -10.21 -49.36
N LYS A 244 -4.03 -8.89 -49.54
CA LYS A 244 -5.19 -8.09 -49.98
C LYS A 244 -6.58 -8.50 -49.46
N VAL A 245 -7.12 -7.69 -48.55
CA VAL A 245 -8.49 -7.14 -48.71
C VAL A 245 -8.45 -5.65 -48.38
N GLN A 246 -8.69 -4.83 -49.39
CA GLN A 246 -8.90 -3.39 -49.28
C GLN A 246 -10.24 -3.13 -48.58
N GLY A 247 -10.18 -2.43 -47.45
CA GLY A 247 -11.35 -1.91 -46.74
C GLY A 247 -10.99 -0.56 -46.15
N ALA A 248 -11.01 0.47 -46.98
CA ALA A 248 -10.80 1.85 -46.58
C ALA A 248 -12.00 2.32 -45.73
N SER A 249 -11.81 2.51 -44.42
CA SER A 249 -12.56 3.57 -43.73
C SER A 249 -11.80 4.10 -42.51
N ARG A 250 -11.36 5.35 -42.65
CA ARG A 250 -11.18 6.39 -41.64
C ARG A 250 -10.61 5.95 -40.28
N LYS A 251 -9.29 6.14 -40.18
CA LYS A 251 -8.54 6.39 -38.95
C LYS A 251 -9.25 7.49 -38.13
N LYS A 252 -10.11 7.11 -37.19
CA LYS A 252 -10.38 7.93 -36.01
C LYS A 252 -9.28 7.58 -35.02
N GLU A 253 -8.37 8.53 -34.82
CA GLU A 253 -7.35 8.42 -33.79
C GLU A 253 -8.00 8.01 -32.47
N PRO A 254 -7.53 6.93 -31.83
CA PRO A 254 -8.00 6.60 -30.50
C PRO A 254 -7.50 7.72 -29.58
N SER A 255 -8.44 8.54 -29.11
CA SER A 255 -8.26 9.47 -28.01
C SER A 255 -7.63 8.69 -26.86
N LYS A 256 -6.33 8.85 -26.64
CA LYS A 256 -5.65 8.31 -25.48
C LYS A 256 -6.20 9.05 -24.27
N ARG A 257 -6.97 8.35 -23.44
CA ARG A 257 -6.99 8.70 -22.02
C ARG A 257 -5.63 8.30 -21.49
N GLU A 258 -4.73 9.28 -21.45
CA GLU A 258 -3.47 9.16 -20.77
C GLU A 258 -3.77 8.94 -19.28
N ILE A 259 -3.67 7.67 -18.86
CA ILE A 259 -2.91 7.40 -17.65
C ILE A 259 -1.58 8.12 -17.91
N TYR A 260 -1.32 9.20 -17.19
CA TYR A 260 -0.08 9.96 -17.30
C TYR A 260 1.04 9.05 -16.78
N VAL A 261 1.49 8.14 -17.62
CA VAL A 261 2.82 7.54 -17.52
C VAL A 261 3.71 8.59 -18.17
N PRO A 262 4.53 9.36 -17.43
CA PRO A 262 5.54 10.17 -18.08
C PRO A 262 6.42 9.19 -18.84
N THR A 263 6.30 9.18 -20.16
CA THR A 263 7.22 8.45 -21.04
C THR A 263 8.63 9.02 -20.96
N SER A 264 8.83 10.16 -20.28
CA SER A 264 10.14 10.71 -19.96
C SER A 264 10.40 10.68 -18.44
N ILE A 265 11.11 9.67 -17.98
CA ILE A 265 11.81 9.74 -16.69
C ILE A 265 12.91 10.80 -16.85
N ASN A 266 12.84 11.93 -16.18
CA ASN A 266 13.85 13.00 -16.30
C ASN A 266 14.62 13.25 -15.02
N THR A 267 13.99 12.95 -13.90
CA THR A 267 14.50 13.21 -12.56
C THR A 267 14.27 12.00 -11.67
N VAL A 268 14.90 11.98 -10.50
CA VAL A 268 14.64 10.95 -9.49
C VAL A 268 13.20 11.05 -8.97
N ALA A 269 12.60 12.25 -8.94
CA ALA A 269 11.18 12.41 -8.60
C ALA A 269 10.26 11.63 -9.54
N ASP A 270 10.55 11.63 -10.85
CA ASP A 270 9.77 10.84 -11.81
C ASP A 270 9.84 9.35 -11.49
N ILE A 271 11.02 8.85 -11.10
CA ILE A 271 11.21 7.45 -10.71
C ILE A 271 10.40 7.12 -9.46
N ILE A 272 10.51 7.96 -8.43
CA ILE A 272 9.81 7.78 -7.14
C ILE A 272 8.29 7.71 -7.37
N VAL A 273 7.74 8.66 -8.13
CA VAL A 273 6.29 8.79 -8.32
C VAL A 273 5.76 7.77 -9.31
N THR A 274 6.49 7.44 -10.38
CA THR A 274 5.94 6.67 -11.51
C THR A 274 6.41 5.23 -11.59
N GLN A 275 7.66 4.95 -11.18
CA GLN A 275 8.25 3.62 -11.30
C GLN A 275 8.20 2.88 -9.96
N TRP A 276 8.65 3.53 -8.89
CA TRP A 276 8.55 2.98 -7.54
C TRP A 276 7.14 3.14 -6.95
N ASN A 277 6.36 4.08 -7.50
CA ASN A 277 5.00 4.39 -7.06
C ASN A 277 4.92 4.68 -5.56
N CYS A 278 5.95 5.33 -5.00
CA CYS A 278 5.98 5.64 -3.58
C CYS A 278 4.88 6.64 -3.25
N CYS A 279 4.08 6.31 -2.24
CA CYS A 279 3.01 7.17 -1.73
C CYS A 279 3.30 7.64 -0.31
N ARG A 280 4.32 7.08 0.34
CA ARG A 280 4.70 7.35 1.71
C ARG A 280 6.19 7.61 1.84
N SER A 281 6.57 8.43 2.80
CA SER A 281 7.96 8.89 2.95
C SER A 281 8.91 7.74 3.30
N HIS A 282 8.47 6.76 4.09
CA HIS A 282 9.29 5.59 4.44
C HIS A 282 9.65 4.70 3.24
N GLU A 283 8.79 4.64 2.22
CA GLU A 283 9.06 3.91 0.99
C GLU A 283 10.18 4.60 0.22
N VAL A 284 10.11 5.93 0.09
CA VAL A 284 11.15 6.72 -0.59
C VAL A 284 12.50 6.53 0.09
N LEU A 285 12.55 6.60 1.43
CA LEU A 285 13.78 6.39 2.19
C LEU A 285 14.35 4.99 1.98
N SER A 286 13.50 3.97 1.97
CA SER A 286 13.92 2.57 1.77
C SER A 286 14.47 2.35 0.37
N TRP A 287 13.76 2.81 -0.67
CA TRP A 287 14.19 2.68 -2.05
C TRP A 287 15.46 3.48 -2.34
N LEU A 288 15.50 4.75 -1.92
CA LEU A 288 16.68 5.61 -2.12
C LEU A 288 17.92 4.97 -1.49
N ARG A 289 17.77 4.43 -0.28
CA ARG A 289 18.85 3.78 0.45
C ARG A 289 19.29 2.48 -0.22
N LEU A 290 18.36 1.59 -0.55
CA LEU A 290 18.66 0.32 -1.25
C LEU A 290 19.34 0.56 -2.60
N SER A 291 18.81 1.48 -3.40
CA SER A 291 19.41 1.85 -4.69
C SER A 291 20.80 2.47 -4.53
N GLY A 292 21.00 3.32 -3.53
CA GLY A 292 22.32 3.89 -3.26
C GLY A 292 23.33 2.84 -2.80
N GLU A 293 22.91 1.84 -2.01
CA GLU A 293 23.78 0.74 -1.60
C GLU A 293 24.15 -0.15 -2.79
N ALA A 294 23.20 -0.49 -3.65
CA ALA A 294 23.45 -1.22 -4.89
C ALA A 294 24.43 -0.46 -5.79
N PHE A 295 24.24 0.85 -5.95
CA PHE A 295 25.12 1.70 -6.72
C PHE A 295 26.55 1.73 -6.16
N SER A 296 26.73 1.85 -4.84
CA SER A 296 28.06 1.78 -4.21
C SER A 296 28.76 0.43 -4.42
N ARG A 297 27.99 -0.66 -4.54
CA ARG A 297 28.51 -2.00 -4.88
C ARG A 297 28.79 -2.19 -6.38
N GLY A 298 28.49 -1.20 -7.22
CA GLY A 298 28.64 -1.28 -8.67
C GLY A 298 27.53 -2.08 -9.38
N GLU A 299 26.43 -2.36 -8.69
CA GLU A 299 25.24 -3.00 -9.28
C GLU A 299 24.54 -1.99 -10.21
N ARG A 300 24.26 -2.41 -11.45
CA ARG A 300 23.63 -1.54 -12.45
C ARG A 300 22.11 -1.52 -12.35
N LEU A 301 21.51 -2.65 -11.98
CA LEU A 301 20.07 -2.81 -11.87
C LEU A 301 19.63 -2.47 -10.44
N CYS A 302 18.94 -1.33 -10.29
CA CYS A 302 18.30 -0.92 -9.03
C CYS A 302 16.84 -1.43 -8.96
N SER A 303 16.61 -2.68 -9.34
CA SER A 303 15.31 -3.34 -9.21
C SER A 303 15.35 -4.32 -8.03
N PHE A 304 14.47 -4.10 -7.06
CA PHE A 304 14.36 -4.94 -5.87
C PHE A 304 12.99 -5.61 -5.85
N SER A 305 12.93 -6.83 -5.32
CA SER A 305 11.64 -7.45 -5.07
C SER A 305 10.94 -6.73 -3.91
N ARG A 306 9.60 -6.77 -3.88
CA ARG A 306 8.82 -6.22 -2.77
C ARG A 306 9.23 -6.85 -1.43
N GLU A 307 9.51 -8.15 -1.43
CA GLU A 307 9.95 -8.87 -0.24
C GLU A 307 11.30 -8.35 0.28
N ASP A 308 12.27 -8.13 -0.62
CA ASP A 308 13.57 -7.57 -0.24
C ASP A 308 13.43 -6.17 0.36
N VAL A 309 12.60 -5.32 -0.24
CA VAL A 309 12.33 -3.96 0.26
C VAL A 309 11.67 -4.00 1.63
N MET A 310 10.67 -4.86 1.83
CA MET A 310 9.98 -4.99 3.13
C MET A 310 10.88 -5.57 4.22
N ASN A 311 11.70 -6.57 3.89
CA ASN A 311 12.68 -7.14 4.82
C ASN A 311 13.76 -6.12 5.18
N PHE A 312 14.22 -5.34 4.21
CA PHE A 312 15.14 -4.24 4.45
C PHE A 312 14.51 -3.19 5.37
N ARG A 313 13.29 -2.74 5.06
CA ARG A 313 12.55 -1.74 5.86
C ARG A 313 12.37 -2.21 7.30
N ARG A 314 11.99 -3.48 7.52
CA ARG A 314 11.83 -4.04 8.87
C ARG A 314 13.12 -3.95 9.69
N LYS A 315 14.24 -4.41 9.15
CA LYS A 315 15.57 -4.32 9.80
C LYS A 315 15.94 -2.87 10.12
N ARG A 316 15.64 -1.94 9.20
CA ARG A 316 15.90 -0.51 9.44
C ARG A 316 14.98 0.07 10.50
N LYS A 317 13.71 -0.34 10.56
CA LYS A 317 12.80 0.07 11.63
C LYS A 317 13.26 -0.41 13.00
N GLU A 318 13.79 -1.64 13.09
CA GLU A 318 14.41 -2.14 14.32
C GLU A 318 15.62 -1.27 14.72
N GLN A 319 16.49 -0.96 13.77
CA GLN A 319 17.67 -0.11 13.99
C GLN A 319 17.28 1.32 14.41
N ILE A 320 16.27 1.91 13.77
CA ILE A 320 15.74 3.23 14.13
C ILE A 320 15.29 3.24 15.59
N TYR A 321 14.55 2.22 16.02
CA TYR A 321 14.11 2.13 17.41
C TYR A 321 15.30 2.08 18.38
N LEU A 322 16.33 1.27 18.07
CA LEU A 322 17.55 1.19 18.89
C LEU A 322 18.30 2.53 18.93
N LEU A 323 18.35 3.26 17.81
CA LEU A 323 18.95 4.59 17.74
C LEU A 323 18.18 5.62 18.56
N GLN A 324 16.85 5.57 18.50
CA GLN A 324 15.99 6.42 19.33
C GLN A 324 16.19 6.12 20.82
N ASP A 325 16.27 4.84 21.19
CA ASP A 325 16.53 4.42 22.56
C ASP A 325 17.88 4.94 23.07
N LEU A 326 18.94 4.79 22.26
CA LEU A 326 20.28 5.29 22.55
C LEU A 326 20.28 6.81 22.77
N ALA A 327 19.68 7.56 21.84
CA ALA A 327 19.67 9.02 21.87
C ALA A 327 18.82 9.59 23.02
N ILE A 328 17.62 9.04 23.25
CA ILE A 328 16.77 9.49 24.35
C ILE A 328 17.40 9.12 25.70
N SER A 329 18.02 7.95 25.81
CA SER A 329 18.80 7.59 27.00
C SER A 329 19.94 8.59 27.24
N SER A 330 20.67 8.97 26.19
CA SER A 330 21.74 9.99 26.28
C SER A 330 21.23 11.35 26.77
N LEU A 331 20.04 11.78 26.31
CA LEU A 331 19.39 13.01 26.81
C LEU A 331 19.01 12.95 28.29
N LEU A 332 18.72 11.76 28.83
CA LEU A 332 18.28 11.57 30.22
C LEU A 332 19.44 11.31 31.18
N LEU A 333 20.63 10.97 30.68
CA LEU A 333 21.82 10.69 31.49
C LEU A 333 22.56 11.98 31.89
N VAL A 334 23.04 12.00 33.14
CA VAL A 334 23.95 13.03 33.66
C VAL A 334 25.38 12.69 33.26
N GLY A 335 26.12 13.65 32.70
CA GLY A 335 27.51 13.45 32.24
C GLY A 335 27.83 14.35 31.04
N GLU A 336 28.98 14.19 30.40
CA GLU A 336 29.30 14.82 29.10
C GLU A 336 28.95 13.82 27.98
N SER A 337 28.17 14.23 26.98
CA SER A 337 27.89 13.41 25.80
C SER A 337 27.79 14.29 24.55
N GLU A 338 28.65 14.02 23.57
CA GLU A 338 28.63 14.73 22.28
C GLU A 338 27.30 14.56 21.56
N LEU A 339 26.64 13.40 21.73
CA LEU A 339 25.34 13.13 21.15
C LEU A 339 24.27 14.03 21.76
N ARG A 340 24.22 14.13 23.09
CA ARG A 340 23.28 15.04 23.79
C ARG A 340 23.49 16.48 23.35
N ASP A 341 24.72 16.98 23.38
CA ASP A 341 25.01 18.37 23.01
C ASP A 341 24.60 18.67 21.56
N THR A 342 24.74 17.69 20.66
CA THR A 342 24.30 17.80 19.27
C THR A 342 22.78 17.82 19.14
N ILE A 343 22.06 16.99 19.90
CA ILE A 343 20.60 16.98 19.91
C ILE A 343 20.06 18.30 20.48
N ASP A 344 20.61 18.76 21.61
CA ASP A 344 20.24 20.02 22.25
C ASP A 344 20.44 21.20 21.28
N HIS A 345 21.58 21.24 20.58
CA HIS A 345 21.84 22.25 19.54
C HIS A 345 20.76 22.25 18.47
N LEU A 346 20.41 21.08 17.93
CA LEU A 346 19.40 20.95 16.88
C LEU A 346 18.00 21.30 17.39
N TRP A 347 17.65 20.91 18.62
CA TRP A 347 16.38 21.26 19.25
C TRP A 347 16.25 22.77 19.45
N ILE A 348 17.28 23.43 19.97
CA ILE A 348 17.31 24.89 20.13
C ILE A 348 17.12 25.59 18.79
N HIS A 349 17.82 25.12 17.74
CA HIS A 349 17.65 25.68 16.42
C HIS A 349 16.22 25.47 15.89
N PHE A 350 15.66 24.27 16.04
CA PHE A 350 14.30 23.98 15.60
C PHE A 350 13.25 24.83 16.33
N ALA A 351 13.34 24.89 17.66
CA ALA A 351 12.35 25.52 18.52
C ALA A 351 12.34 27.05 18.39
N ILE A 352 13.52 27.68 18.32
CA ILE A 352 13.63 29.15 18.40
C ILE A 352 14.49 29.80 17.30
N GLY A 353 15.08 29.03 16.39
CA GLY A 353 15.85 29.53 15.25
C GLY A 353 17.22 30.11 15.62
N VAL A 354 17.73 29.80 16.81
CA VAL A 354 19.04 30.29 17.29
C VAL A 354 20.09 29.23 17.02
N ASP A 355 21.19 29.61 16.36
CA ASP A 355 22.36 28.75 16.22
C ASP A 355 23.19 28.79 17.51
N HIS A 356 22.88 27.89 18.45
CA HIS A 356 23.57 27.80 19.73
C HIS A 356 24.24 26.43 19.88
N ASP A 357 25.55 26.47 20.00
CA ASP A 357 26.40 25.30 20.23
C ASP A 357 26.74 25.23 21.73
N PRO A 358 26.18 24.27 22.49
CA PRO A 358 26.41 24.13 23.93
C PRO A 358 27.89 23.94 24.29
N SER A 359 28.68 23.32 23.39
CA SER A 359 30.11 23.05 23.61
C SER A 359 30.96 24.33 23.67
N ARG A 360 30.44 25.46 23.18
CA ARG A 360 31.13 26.76 23.21
C ARG A 360 30.98 27.50 24.54
N GLY A 361 30.26 26.94 25.51
CA GLY A 361 30.08 27.53 26.85
C GLY A 361 29.28 28.84 26.90
N THR A 362 28.69 29.27 25.78
CA THR A 362 27.96 30.54 25.70
C THR A 362 26.51 30.35 26.15
N ALA A 363 26.17 30.70 27.39
CA ALA A 363 24.81 30.48 27.89
C ALA A 363 23.73 31.20 27.04
N LEU A 364 22.65 30.48 26.72
CA LEU A 364 21.47 31.08 26.08
C LEU A 364 20.87 32.19 26.96
N PRO A 365 20.44 33.34 26.38
CA PRO A 365 19.68 34.35 27.10
C PRO A 365 18.41 33.78 27.74
N TYR A 366 17.97 34.38 28.85
CA TYR A 366 16.78 33.93 29.57
C TYR A 366 15.54 33.78 28.68
N GLU A 367 15.26 34.77 27.83
CA GLU A 367 14.11 34.75 26.89
C GLU A 367 14.20 33.63 25.83
N ALA A 368 15.41 33.24 25.44
CA ALA A 368 15.62 32.12 24.53
C ALA A 368 15.35 30.79 25.26
N ARG A 369 15.88 30.64 26.48
CA ARG A 369 15.63 29.46 27.34
C ARG A 369 14.15 29.30 27.68
N LYS A 370 13.45 30.39 27.96
CA LYS A 370 12.01 30.38 28.24
C LYS A 370 11.22 29.90 27.03
N ARG A 371 11.44 30.50 25.85
CA ARG A 371 10.78 30.09 24.60
C ARG A 371 11.09 28.64 24.22
N MET A 372 12.32 28.19 24.41
CA MET A 372 12.72 26.80 24.19
C MET A 372 11.94 25.83 25.10
N LYS A 373 11.78 26.16 26.38
CA LYS A 373 11.01 25.33 27.32
C LYS A 373 9.51 25.30 27.04
N GLU A 374 8.97 26.39 26.52
CA GLU A 374 7.56 26.52 26.14
C GLU A 374 7.26 25.93 24.75
N ALA A 375 8.29 25.55 23.99
CA ALA A 375 8.11 25.01 22.64
C ALA A 375 7.45 23.62 22.67
N GLY A 376 6.33 23.50 21.95
CA GLY A 376 5.68 22.23 21.66
C GLY A 376 6.30 21.53 20.45
N PHE A 377 6.06 20.22 20.35
CA PHE A 377 6.31 19.44 19.13
C PHE A 377 5.07 18.61 18.80
N GLU A 378 4.37 19.01 17.73
CA GLU A 378 3.12 18.42 17.24
C GLU A 378 3.32 17.70 15.91
N ASP A 379 2.27 17.02 15.42
CA ASP A 379 2.31 16.31 14.13
C ASP A 379 2.65 17.23 12.95
N ALA A 380 2.17 18.48 12.95
CA ALA A 380 2.54 19.45 11.91
C ALA A 380 4.04 19.81 11.94
N ASP A 381 4.64 19.84 13.13
CA ASP A 381 6.08 20.06 13.30
C ASP A 381 6.87 18.84 12.79
N LYS A 382 6.36 17.63 13.07
CA LYS A 382 6.88 16.37 12.51
C LYS A 382 6.80 16.33 10.99
N VAL A 383 5.67 16.73 10.38
CA VAL A 383 5.54 16.82 8.92
C VAL A 383 6.57 17.77 8.34
N ALA A 384 6.69 18.98 8.90
CA ALA A 384 7.66 19.97 8.42
C ALA A 384 9.10 19.43 8.46
N LEU A 385 9.47 18.74 9.55
CA LEU A 385 10.80 18.14 9.71
C LEU A 385 11.07 17.03 8.68
N HIS A 386 10.18 16.04 8.61
CA HIS A 386 10.33 14.87 7.75
C HIS A 386 10.27 15.23 6.25
N SER A 387 9.37 16.14 5.87
CA SER A 387 9.25 16.58 4.47
C SER A 387 10.44 17.43 4.04
N SER A 388 10.99 18.27 4.93
CA SER A 388 12.25 18.99 4.66
C SER A 388 13.43 18.05 4.54
N PHE A 389 13.46 16.96 5.31
CA PHE A 389 14.48 15.91 5.17
C PHE A 389 14.36 15.17 3.83
N LEU A 390 13.13 14.81 3.43
CA LEU A 390 12.87 14.15 2.15
C LEU A 390 13.26 15.04 0.96
N ASN A 391 12.89 16.32 1.01
CA ASN A 391 13.26 17.30 -0.01
C ASN A 391 14.78 17.55 -0.06
N PHE A 392 15.48 17.51 1.08
CA PHE A 392 16.94 17.59 1.12
C PHE A 392 17.60 16.42 0.39
N LEU A 393 17.12 15.18 0.62
CA LEU A 393 17.66 13.98 -0.02
C LEU A 393 17.30 13.89 -1.50
N VAL A 394 16.12 14.38 -1.89
CA VAL A 394 15.62 14.35 -3.26
C VAL A 394 15.12 15.74 -3.67
N PRO A 395 16.03 16.65 -4.07
CA PRO A 395 15.67 18.04 -4.41
C PRO A 395 14.73 18.17 -5.61
N SER A 396 14.61 17.13 -6.45
CA SER A 396 13.66 17.10 -7.56
C SER A 396 12.21 16.87 -7.13
N LEU A 397 11.96 16.36 -5.92
CA LEU A 397 10.60 16.24 -5.39
C LEU A 397 10.14 17.63 -4.91
N ALA A 398 8.97 18.05 -5.37
CA ALA A 398 8.39 19.30 -4.92
C ALA A 398 7.96 19.19 -3.45
N GLN A 399 8.00 20.32 -2.73
CA GLN A 399 7.78 20.34 -1.29
C GLN A 399 6.38 19.84 -0.89
N ASP A 400 5.38 20.15 -1.70
CA ASP A 400 4.01 19.68 -1.55
C ASP A 400 3.90 18.15 -1.68
N GLN A 401 4.65 17.54 -2.60
CA GLN A 401 4.73 16.08 -2.71
C GLN A 401 5.38 15.47 -1.47
N CYS A 402 6.43 16.09 -0.93
CA CYS A 402 7.05 15.64 0.31
C CYS A 402 6.08 15.76 1.50
N ASP A 403 5.33 16.86 1.59
CA ASP A 403 4.33 17.07 2.64
C ASP A 403 3.21 16.02 2.56
N GLU A 404 2.74 15.69 1.35
CA GLU A 404 1.72 14.66 1.10
C GLU A 404 2.19 13.26 1.53
N MET A 405 3.39 12.85 1.11
CA MET A 405 3.96 11.53 1.43
C MET A 405 4.15 11.34 2.93
N VAL A 406 4.59 12.37 3.64
CA VAL A 406 4.77 12.32 5.10
C VAL A 406 3.43 12.37 5.82
N THR A 407 2.49 13.19 5.35
CA THR A 407 1.13 13.22 5.91
C THR A 407 0.45 11.86 5.75
N ALA A 408 0.68 11.16 4.64
CA ALA A 408 0.19 9.81 4.41
C ALA A 408 0.73 8.80 5.44
N ASP A 409 2.00 8.92 5.83
CA ASP A 409 2.60 8.11 6.90
C ASP A 409 1.97 8.37 8.25
N LEU A 410 1.83 9.63 8.64
CA LEU A 410 1.23 9.97 9.95
C LEU A 410 -0.21 9.48 10.07
N ASN A 411 -1.01 9.63 9.01
CA ASN A 411 -2.40 9.15 9.02
C ASN A 411 -2.52 7.64 9.05
N ALA A 412 -1.57 6.92 8.44
CA ALA A 412 -1.52 5.47 8.52
C ALA A 412 -1.15 5.02 9.93
N ALA A 413 -0.08 5.60 10.50
CA ALA A 413 0.39 5.30 11.84
C ALA A 413 -0.67 5.58 12.91
N ALA A 414 -1.50 6.63 12.76
CA ALA A 414 -2.60 6.93 13.67
C ALA A 414 -3.68 5.84 13.75
N ARG A 415 -3.72 4.91 12.78
CA ARG A 415 -4.65 3.77 12.75
C ARG A 415 -4.02 2.47 13.26
N GLU A 416 -2.70 2.47 13.43
CA GLU A 416 -1.94 1.31 13.90
C GLU A 416 -1.81 1.35 15.44
N PRO A 417 -1.82 0.19 16.12
CA PRO A 417 -1.62 0.15 17.55
C PRO A 417 -0.19 0.60 17.90
N ASP A 418 -0.09 1.55 18.84
CA ASP A 418 1.17 2.21 19.25
C ASP A 418 2.07 1.32 20.14
N LEU A 419 2.31 0.08 19.71
CA LEU A 419 2.99 -0.96 20.50
C LEU A 419 4.49 -0.72 20.69
N ALA A 420 5.12 0.10 19.83
CA ALA A 420 6.56 0.31 19.80
C ALA A 420 6.94 1.81 19.86
N ASN A 421 6.17 2.63 20.57
CA ASN A 421 6.54 4.03 20.79
C ASN A 421 7.63 4.15 21.84
N ILE A 422 8.82 4.54 21.40
CA ILE A 422 9.94 4.78 22.30
C ILE A 422 9.64 5.86 23.35
N VAL A 423 8.83 6.87 23.02
CA VAL A 423 8.50 7.95 23.97
C VAL A 423 7.67 7.40 25.14
N ASN A 424 6.81 6.42 24.90
CA ASN A 424 6.01 5.77 25.96
C ASN A 424 6.91 5.00 26.94
N LYS A 425 8.02 4.41 26.47
CA LYS A 425 9.02 3.75 27.33
C LYS A 425 9.62 4.71 28.36
N PHE A 426 9.82 5.97 27.98
CA PHE A 426 10.43 7.00 28.84
C PHE A 426 9.41 7.92 29.52
N ALA A 427 8.11 7.76 29.26
CA ALA A 427 7.07 8.62 29.83
C ALA A 427 7.02 8.57 31.37
N SER A 428 7.34 7.42 31.97
CA SER A 428 7.41 7.23 33.43
C SER A 428 8.77 7.53 34.05
N SER A 429 9.82 7.64 33.23
CA SER A 429 11.16 7.97 33.69
C SER A 429 11.14 9.41 34.16
N HIS A 430 11.03 9.61 35.47
CA HIS A 430 11.17 10.92 36.09
C HIS A 430 12.55 11.43 35.68
N ALA A 431 12.57 12.44 34.79
CA ALA A 431 13.78 13.03 34.26
C ALA A 431 14.73 13.30 35.43
N GLY A 432 15.77 12.50 35.55
CA GLY A 432 16.74 12.60 36.62
C GLY A 432 17.46 13.92 36.45
N THR A 433 17.01 14.96 37.16
CA THR A 433 17.71 16.25 37.36
C THR A 433 18.08 17.08 36.13
N LEU A 434 17.89 16.62 34.89
CA LEU A 434 18.11 17.39 33.66
C LEU A 434 16.78 17.57 32.90
N GLN A 435 16.52 18.81 32.52
CA GLN A 435 15.23 19.36 32.08
C GLN A 435 14.84 18.97 30.64
N THR A 436 15.07 17.72 30.22
CA THR A 436 14.67 17.26 28.89
C THR A 436 13.15 17.22 28.81
N SER A 437 12.58 18.02 27.91
CA SER A 437 11.12 18.11 27.78
C SER A 437 10.55 16.93 26.99
N VAL A 438 9.27 16.61 27.18
CA VAL A 438 8.58 15.62 26.33
C VAL A 438 8.61 16.04 24.85
N SER A 439 8.53 17.35 24.56
CA SER A 439 8.66 17.87 23.19
C SER A 439 10.01 17.58 22.57
N GLU A 440 11.09 17.73 23.34
CA GLU A 440 12.46 17.45 22.90
C GLU A 440 12.68 15.96 22.64
N MET A 441 12.13 15.09 23.50
CA MET A 441 12.13 13.64 23.26
C MET A 441 11.37 13.28 21.97
N LYS A 442 10.20 13.88 21.75
CA LYS A 442 9.41 13.67 20.51
C LYS A 442 10.12 14.18 19.27
N PHE A 443 10.74 15.36 19.34
CA PHE A 443 11.57 15.91 18.27
C PHE A 443 12.73 14.98 17.95
N THR A 444 13.43 14.48 18.97
CA THR A 444 14.57 13.57 18.84
C THR A 444 14.14 12.25 18.18
N ALA A 445 13.04 11.67 18.64
CA ALA A 445 12.47 10.47 18.05
C ALA A 445 12.11 10.67 16.57
N ALA A 446 11.44 11.78 16.24
CA ALA A 446 11.07 12.12 14.87
C ALA A 446 12.30 12.36 13.98
N LEU A 447 13.33 13.05 14.47
CA LEU A 447 14.56 13.29 13.73
C LEU A 447 15.28 11.98 13.40
N LEU A 448 15.36 11.07 14.37
CA LEU A 448 15.98 9.75 14.20
C LEU A 448 15.14 8.79 13.36
N GLU A 449 13.84 9.02 13.23
CA GLU A 449 13.00 8.25 12.29
C GLU A 449 13.45 8.46 10.83
N CYS A 450 13.88 9.69 10.49
CA CYS A 450 14.43 10.01 9.17
C CYS A 450 15.92 9.70 9.06
N VAL A 451 16.74 10.22 9.98
CA VAL A 451 18.20 10.06 9.95
C VAL A 451 18.57 8.59 10.14
N GLY A 452 17.94 7.92 11.11
CA GLY A 452 18.16 6.51 11.40
C GLY A 452 17.76 5.58 10.25
N ALA A 453 16.77 5.94 9.43
CA ALA A 453 16.43 5.18 8.22
C ALA A 453 17.57 5.14 7.20
N MET A 454 18.47 6.14 7.25
CA MET A 454 19.63 6.23 6.36
C MET A 454 20.90 5.67 6.99
N LEU A 455 21.02 5.65 8.32
CA LEU A 455 22.24 5.27 9.04
C LEU A 455 22.55 3.77 8.97
N ASP A 456 23.84 3.44 8.93
CA ASP A 456 24.34 2.06 8.99
C ASP A 456 25.03 1.72 10.28
N THR A 457 24.79 2.48 11.34
CA THR A 457 25.53 2.29 12.56
C THR A 457 24.65 2.55 13.77
N LEU A 458 25.07 1.98 14.90
CA LEU A 458 24.43 2.15 16.21
C LEU A 458 25.37 2.84 17.21
N THR A 459 26.35 3.62 16.73
CA THR A 459 27.32 4.30 17.60
C THR A 459 26.92 5.75 17.87
N GLU A 460 27.10 6.23 19.10
CA GLU A 460 26.79 7.62 19.45
C GLU A 460 27.57 8.64 18.59
N VAL A 461 28.84 8.34 18.31
CA VAL A 461 29.74 9.21 17.54
C VAL A 461 29.24 9.40 16.11
N GLU A 462 28.83 8.32 15.44
CA GLU A 462 28.36 8.42 14.05
C GLU A 462 26.95 8.99 13.96
N VAL A 463 26.09 8.71 14.96
CA VAL A 463 24.78 9.36 15.07
C VAL A 463 24.97 10.87 15.22
N SER A 464 25.85 11.32 16.12
CA SER A 464 26.17 12.73 16.30
C SER A 464 26.67 13.38 15.00
N ARG A 465 27.61 12.73 14.29
CA ARG A 465 28.10 13.21 12.98
C ARG A 465 26.97 13.31 11.95
N ALA A 466 26.11 12.31 11.85
CA ALA A 466 24.99 12.33 10.91
C ALA A 466 23.99 13.43 11.23
N LEU A 467 23.64 13.62 12.51
CA LEU A 467 22.76 14.70 12.97
C LEU A 467 23.33 16.08 12.59
N LYS A 468 24.64 16.30 12.77
CA LYS A 468 25.32 17.53 12.33
C LYS A 468 25.22 17.73 10.81
N MET A 469 25.36 16.67 10.03
CA MET A 469 25.27 16.74 8.56
C MET A 469 23.85 17.03 8.05
N PHE A 470 22.82 16.51 8.72
CA PHE A 470 21.42 16.78 8.39
C PHE A 470 20.85 18.04 9.04
N LYS A 471 21.66 18.82 9.76
CA LYS A 471 21.28 20.14 10.31
C LYS A 471 20.54 21.03 9.31
N PRO A 472 20.92 21.14 8.02
CA PRO A 472 20.17 21.97 7.04
C PRO A 472 18.68 21.62 6.94
N CYS A 473 18.29 20.36 7.15
CA CYS A 473 16.90 19.92 7.16
C CYS A 473 16.13 20.56 8.33
N VAL A 474 16.76 20.61 9.51
CA VAL A 474 16.21 21.23 10.73
C VAL A 474 16.04 22.74 10.53
N ILE A 475 17.03 23.40 9.92
CA ILE A 475 16.96 24.83 9.58
C ILE A 475 15.80 25.10 8.62
N SER A 476 15.70 24.31 7.54
CA SER A 476 14.62 24.40 6.55
C SER A 476 13.24 24.24 7.19
N ALA A 477 13.07 23.23 8.06
CA ALA A 477 11.82 22.99 8.77
C ALA A 477 11.43 24.17 9.68
N HIS A 478 12.37 24.70 10.46
CA HIS A 478 12.14 25.89 11.28
C HIS A 478 11.70 27.09 10.43
N GLN A 479 12.41 27.37 9.33
CA GLN A 479 12.10 28.48 8.43
C GLN A 479 10.70 28.36 7.81
N ARG A 480 10.29 27.13 7.44
CA ARG A 480 8.95 26.85 6.92
C ARG A 480 7.87 27.07 7.98
N LEU A 481 8.09 26.60 9.20
CA LEU A 481 7.15 26.81 10.30
C LEU A 481 7.02 28.31 10.63
N LYS A 482 8.14 29.03 10.68
CA LYS A 482 8.19 30.48 10.89
C LYS A 482 7.49 31.28 9.79
N SER A 483 7.50 30.81 8.54
CA SER A 483 6.82 31.45 7.41
C SER A 483 5.33 31.09 7.28
N GLY A 484 4.76 30.36 8.26
CA GLY A 484 3.34 30.08 8.34
C GLY A 484 2.91 28.75 7.71
N ALA A 485 3.83 27.83 7.43
CA ALA A 485 3.47 26.50 6.93
C ALA A 485 2.64 25.69 7.93
N LYS A 486 2.77 25.95 9.24
CA LYS A 486 2.17 25.15 10.32
C LYS A 486 0.66 24.96 10.16
N GLU A 487 -0.07 26.03 9.85
CA GLU A 487 -1.53 25.98 9.70
C GLU A 487 -1.94 25.21 8.43
N LYS A 488 -1.20 25.35 7.33
CA LYS A 488 -1.44 24.59 6.10
C LYS A 488 -1.23 23.09 6.34
N LEU A 489 -0.19 22.72 7.08
CA LEU A 489 0.12 21.33 7.42
C LEU A 489 -0.94 20.71 8.35
N ARG A 490 -1.40 21.45 9.38
CA ARG A 490 -2.51 21.00 10.24
C ARG A 490 -3.78 20.71 9.44
N ASN A 491 -4.13 21.59 8.50
CA ASN A 491 -5.28 21.41 7.62
C ASN A 491 -5.09 20.21 6.68
N ALA A 492 -3.89 20.02 6.13
CA ALA A 492 -3.59 18.86 5.28
C ALA A 492 -3.78 17.54 6.06
N ILE A 493 -3.21 17.44 7.26
CA ILE A 493 -3.37 16.27 8.15
C ILE A 493 -4.84 16.00 8.44
N ALA A 494 -5.60 17.02 8.89
CA ALA A 494 -7.01 16.87 9.21
C ALA A 494 -7.87 16.47 8.00
N SER A 495 -7.55 16.97 6.80
CA SER A 495 -8.30 16.70 5.57
C SER A 495 -8.00 15.35 4.92
N TYR A 496 -6.84 14.74 5.23
CA TYR A 496 -6.36 13.54 4.56
C TYR A 496 -7.31 12.34 4.74
N GLY A 497 -8.03 12.28 5.86
CA GLY A 497 -9.06 11.28 6.14
C GLY A 497 -10.14 11.16 5.05
N GLY A 498 -10.35 12.19 4.23
CA GLY A 498 -11.35 12.19 3.15
C GLY A 498 -10.82 11.95 1.72
N GLN A 499 -9.50 11.82 1.51
CA GLN A 499 -8.94 11.74 0.15
C GLN A 499 -8.60 10.32 -0.32
N ARG A 500 -8.22 9.38 0.56
CA ARG A 500 -7.84 8.02 0.10
C ARG A 500 -9.01 7.11 -0.28
N ASP A 501 -10.23 7.39 0.18
CA ASP A 501 -11.43 6.75 -0.38
C ASP A 501 -11.71 7.15 -1.85
N LYS A 502 -10.90 8.05 -2.44
CA LYS A 502 -11.03 8.43 -3.86
C LYS A 502 -10.07 7.70 -4.80
N PHE A 503 -9.03 7.04 -4.28
CA PHE A 503 -8.10 6.22 -5.08
C PHE A 503 -8.35 4.71 -4.95
N THR A 504 -9.39 4.28 -4.23
CA THR A 504 -10.08 3.04 -4.60
C THR A 504 -10.49 3.18 -6.06
N TYR A 505 -9.97 2.28 -6.89
CA TYR A 505 -10.33 2.06 -8.28
C TYR A 505 -11.72 2.64 -8.62
N ARG A 506 -11.77 3.81 -9.27
CA ARG A 506 -13.00 4.31 -9.88
C ARG A 506 -13.13 3.60 -11.22
N PRO A 507 -14.12 2.70 -11.40
CA PRO A 507 -14.37 2.11 -12.71
C PRO A 507 -14.68 3.26 -13.66
N GLY A 508 -13.82 3.44 -14.67
CA GLY A 508 -14.14 4.19 -15.88
C GLY A 508 -14.59 5.63 -15.65
N GLY A 509 -13.67 6.50 -15.22
CA GLY A 509 -13.59 7.79 -15.90
C GLY A 509 -13.22 7.50 -17.36
N GLY A 510 -14.19 7.10 -18.19
CA GLY A 510 -14.04 6.70 -19.59
C GLY A 510 -14.42 7.84 -20.54
N ILE A 511 -13.85 7.86 -21.75
CA ILE A 511 -13.79 9.01 -22.68
C ILE A 511 -15.18 9.61 -22.81
N LYS A 512 -15.30 10.94 -22.61
CA LYS A 512 -16.55 11.61 -22.93
C LYS A 512 -16.71 11.48 -24.43
N ILE A 513 -17.45 10.47 -24.84
CA ILE A 513 -17.86 10.26 -26.20
C ILE A 513 -19.14 11.09 -26.33
N ASP A 514 -19.11 12.19 -27.08
CA ASP A 514 -20.17 13.21 -27.05
C ASP A 514 -21.58 12.67 -27.33
N HIS A 515 -21.68 11.60 -28.12
CA HIS A 515 -22.94 10.93 -28.44
C HIS A 515 -23.41 9.93 -27.36
N LEU A 516 -22.70 9.76 -26.24
CA LEU A 516 -23.07 8.88 -25.13
C LEU A 516 -23.36 9.68 -23.84
N ASP A 517 -24.32 9.22 -23.04
CA ASP A 517 -24.66 9.78 -21.73
C ASP A 517 -23.72 9.27 -20.60
N ARG A 518 -23.95 9.71 -19.35
CA ARG A 518 -23.12 9.31 -18.19
C ARG A 518 -23.17 7.79 -17.89
N LEU A 519 -24.11 7.05 -18.49
CA LEU A 519 -24.27 5.61 -18.34
C LEU A 519 -23.80 4.83 -19.58
N GLY A 520 -23.24 5.51 -20.59
CA GLY A 520 -22.77 4.90 -21.83
C GLY A 520 -23.85 4.62 -22.88
N ARG A 521 -25.07 5.17 -22.74
CA ARG A 521 -26.15 5.02 -23.73
C ARG A 521 -26.09 6.13 -24.79
N ARG A 522 -26.50 5.87 -26.03
CA ARG A 522 -26.59 6.92 -27.07
C ARG A 522 -27.56 8.04 -26.64
N LYS A 523 -27.09 9.29 -26.64
CA LYS A 523 -27.96 10.46 -26.47
C LYS A 523 -28.96 10.49 -27.63
N LYS A 524 -30.25 10.58 -27.32
CA LYS A 524 -31.28 10.78 -28.35
C LYS A 524 -31.03 12.16 -28.97
N GLU A 525 -30.78 12.20 -30.28
CA GLU A 525 -30.74 13.45 -31.02
C GLU A 525 -32.13 14.08 -30.95
N ILE A 526 -32.25 15.17 -30.19
CA ILE A 526 -33.49 15.96 -30.16
C ILE A 526 -33.48 16.78 -31.45
N HIS A 527 -34.15 16.27 -32.48
CA HIS A 527 -34.51 17.08 -33.63
C HIS A 527 -35.52 18.13 -33.17
N PHE A 528 -35.04 19.34 -32.87
CA PHE A 528 -35.90 20.51 -32.85
C PHE A 528 -36.35 20.73 -34.29
N ARG A 529 -37.64 20.52 -34.54
CA ARG A 529 -38.31 20.96 -35.76
C ARG A 529 -38.57 22.44 -35.71
#